data_AF-A0A1H8A4L5-F1
#
_entry.id   AF-A0A1H8A4L5-F1
#
_cell.length_a   1.000
_cell.length_b   1.000
_cell.length_c   1.000
_cell.angle_alpha   90.00
_cell.angle_beta   90.00
_cell.angle_gamma   90.00
#
_symmetry.space_group_name_H-M   'P 1'
#
loop_
_entity.id
_entity.type
_entity.pdbx_description
1 polymer ?
#
loop_
_entity_poly.entity_id
_entity_poly.type
_entity_poly.pdbx_seq_one_letter_code
_entity_poly.pdbx_strand_id
1 'polypeptide(L)'
;MTFRKKYVVKKAKKNGSFVDGVWQDIASEEKIEVMASVQPATQSDYDAMELRSDGAVVERAIRIYTRENLKQAGNDGSNSADGDVLIYDDCEFLIRDKSSWQSGIIPHYRYLAVKI
;
A
#
# COMPACT_ATOMS: atom_id res chain seq x y z
N MET A 1 -8.11 -12.72 21.38
CA MET A 1 -8.14 -11.25 21.27
C MET A 1 -7.63 -10.88 19.89
N THR A 2 -8.52 -10.47 18.97
CA THR A 2 -8.13 -10.20 17.58
C THR A 2 -7.81 -8.71 17.44
N PHE A 3 -6.53 -8.38 17.31
CA PHE A 3 -6.03 -7.01 17.11
C PHE A 3 -6.28 -6.46 15.69
N ARG A 4 -7.03 -7.19 14.85
CA ARG A 4 -7.33 -6.79 13.48
C ARG A 4 -8.62 -6.00 13.44
N LYS A 5 -8.58 -4.86 12.77
CA LYS A 5 -9.73 -4.02 12.49
C LYS A 5 -10.01 -4.02 10.99
N LYS A 6 -11.24 -3.69 10.62
CA LYS A 6 -11.59 -3.43 9.23
C LYS A 6 -11.04 -2.06 8.84
N TYR A 7 -10.36 -2.01 7.70
CA TYR A 7 -9.88 -0.77 7.10
C TYR A 7 -10.28 -0.73 5.64
N VAL A 8 -10.46 0.48 5.12
CA VAL A 8 -10.77 0.69 3.72
C VAL A 8 -9.46 0.86 2.96
N VAL A 9 -9.28 0.07 1.91
CA VAL A 9 -8.18 0.22 0.95
C VAL A 9 -8.78 0.68 -0.37
N LYS A 10 -8.26 1.77 -0.91
CA LYS A 10 -8.48 2.16 -2.30
C LYS A 10 -7.51 1.36 -3.17
N LYS A 11 -8.05 0.58 -4.10
CA LYS A 11 -7.24 -0.12 -5.09
C LYS A 11 -6.62 0.86 -6.05
N ALA A 12 -5.36 0.62 -6.41
CA ALA A 12 -4.70 1.33 -7.49
C ALA A 12 -5.56 1.28 -8.77
N LYS A 13 -5.61 2.39 -9.50
CA LYS A 13 -6.32 2.45 -10.79
C LYS A 13 -5.84 1.30 -11.68
N LYS A 14 -6.79 0.55 -12.26
CA LYS A 14 -6.48 -0.34 -13.37
C LYS A 14 -6.10 0.56 -14.53
N ASN A 15 -4.89 0.37 -15.07
CA ASN A 15 -4.38 1.13 -16.19
C ASN A 15 -5.46 1.26 -17.27
N GLY A 16 -5.70 2.49 -17.68
CA GLY A 16 -6.61 2.80 -18.77
C GLY A 16 -6.35 1.92 -19.98
N SER A 17 -7.40 1.57 -20.72
CA SER A 17 -7.23 0.87 -21.99
C SER A 17 -7.11 1.90 -23.10
N PHE A 18 -6.11 1.72 -23.95
CA PHE A 18 -6.03 2.48 -25.19
C PHE A 18 -7.04 1.88 -26.18
N VAL A 19 -8.16 2.56 -26.37
CA VAL A 19 -9.23 2.12 -27.26
C VAL A 19 -9.42 3.21 -28.31
N ASP A 20 -9.27 2.84 -29.58
CA ASP A 20 -9.52 3.72 -30.74
C ASP A 20 -8.64 4.99 -30.80
N GLY A 21 -7.36 4.88 -30.46
CA GLY A 21 -6.43 6.02 -30.56
C GLY A 21 -6.51 7.02 -29.41
N VAL A 22 -7.39 6.78 -28.42
CA VAL A 22 -7.57 7.64 -27.24
C VAL A 22 -7.29 6.84 -25.98
N TRP A 23 -6.50 7.41 -25.07
CA TRP A 23 -6.29 6.84 -23.73
C TRP A 23 -7.56 7.03 -22.90
N GLN A 24 -8.24 5.94 -22.56
CA GLN A 24 -9.39 5.99 -21.66
C GLN A 24 -8.96 5.57 -20.25
N ASP A 25 -8.89 6.55 -19.33
CA ASP A 25 -8.70 6.28 -17.90
C ASP A 25 -9.93 5.54 -17.36
N ILE A 26 -9.80 4.27 -17.01
CA ILE A 26 -10.84 3.55 -16.30
C ILE A 26 -10.63 3.90 -14.82
N ALA A 27 -11.11 5.09 -14.44
CA ALA A 27 -11.00 5.63 -13.08
C ALA A 27 -11.95 4.89 -12.12
N SER A 28 -11.79 3.57 -11.97
CA SER A 28 -12.49 2.82 -10.94
C SER A 28 -11.58 2.77 -9.71
N GLU A 29 -11.73 3.78 -8.85
CA GLU A 29 -11.24 3.73 -7.47
C GLU A 29 -12.06 2.69 -6.70
N GLU A 30 -11.72 1.41 -6.86
CA GLU A 30 -12.40 0.33 -6.14
C GLU A 30 -11.99 0.37 -4.67
N LYS A 31 -12.96 0.60 -3.77
CA LYS A 31 -12.75 0.57 -2.33
C LYS A 31 -13.08 -0.82 -1.82
N ILE A 32 -12.11 -1.47 -1.20
CA ILE A 32 -12.30 -2.77 -0.55
C ILE A 32 -12.12 -2.66 0.96
N GLU A 33 -12.84 -3.47 1.72
CA GLU A 33 -12.65 -3.60 3.15
C GLU A 33 -11.70 -4.75 3.45
N VAL A 34 -10.56 -4.45 4.08
CA VAL A 34 -9.57 -5.45 4.48
C VAL A 34 -9.50 -5.58 5.99
N MET A 35 -9.34 -6.80 6.49
CA MET A 35 -9.02 -7.03 7.90
C MET A 35 -7.50 -6.96 8.11
N ALA A 36 -7.03 -5.86 8.69
CA ALA A 36 -5.62 -5.64 8.94
C ALA A 36 -5.33 -5.24 10.39
N SER A 37 -4.09 -5.41 10.82
CA SER A 37 -3.56 -4.78 12.04
C SER A 37 -2.61 -3.67 11.62
N VAL A 38 -2.88 -2.45 12.08
CA VAL A 38 -2.04 -1.27 11.79
C VAL A 38 -1.22 -0.97 13.04
N GLN A 39 0.09 -0.75 12.85
CA GLN A 39 1.01 -0.36 13.89
C GLN A 39 1.84 0.84 13.40
N PRO A 40 2.24 1.76 14.29
CA PRO A 40 3.15 2.83 13.90
C PRO A 40 4.48 2.25 13.41
N ALA A 41 5.09 2.89 12.40
CA ALA A 41 6.43 2.53 11.97
C ALA A 41 7.45 2.87 13.07
N THR A 42 8.51 2.05 13.14
CA THR A 42 9.66 2.24 14.02
C THR A 42 10.77 2.98 13.28
N GLN A 43 11.75 3.53 14.01
CA GLN A 43 12.89 4.24 13.44
C GLN A 43 13.62 3.44 12.35
N SER A 44 13.75 2.12 12.50
CA SER A 44 14.39 1.25 11.50
C SER A 44 13.62 1.15 10.18
N ASP A 45 12.30 1.37 10.17
CA ASP A 45 11.54 1.40 8.92
C ASP A 45 11.76 2.71 8.17
N TYR A 46 11.88 3.82 8.89
CA TYR A 46 12.23 5.11 8.30
C TYR A 46 13.62 5.04 7.67
N ASP A 47 14.60 4.48 8.39
CA ASP A 47 15.96 4.27 7.86
C ASP A 47 15.96 3.41 6.58
N ALA A 48 15.19 2.31 6.56
CA ALA A 48 15.04 1.47 5.38
C ALA A 48 14.35 2.17 4.19
N MET A 49 13.45 3.12 4.47
CA MET A 49 12.80 3.94 3.43
C MET A 49 13.74 5.02 2.90
N GLU A 50 14.46 5.72 3.78
CA GLU A 50 15.46 6.74 3.41
C GLU A 50 16.60 6.15 2.59
N LEU A 51 17.03 4.92 2.88
CA LEU A 51 18.07 4.23 2.11
C LEU A 51 17.64 3.92 0.66
N ARG A 52 16.33 3.82 0.39
CA ARG A 52 15.77 3.50 -0.92
C ARG A 52 15.43 4.75 -1.75
N SER A 53 15.88 5.92 -1.30
CA SER A 53 15.47 7.26 -1.75
C SER A 53 15.20 7.43 -3.24
N ASP A 54 13.91 7.55 -3.54
CA ASP A 54 13.32 8.24 -4.70
C ASP A 54 13.16 9.76 -4.41
N GLY A 55 13.75 10.27 -3.32
CA GLY A 55 13.72 11.70 -2.93
C GLY A 55 12.45 12.18 -2.21
N ALA A 56 11.54 11.28 -1.82
CA ALA A 56 10.31 11.64 -1.13
C ALA A 56 10.52 11.77 0.40
N VAL A 57 10.17 12.92 0.97
CA VAL A 57 10.14 13.14 2.43
C VAL A 57 8.97 12.35 3.02
N VAL A 58 9.27 11.40 3.92
CA VAL A 58 8.25 10.58 4.59
C VAL A 58 7.88 11.23 5.92
N GLU A 59 6.74 11.94 5.98
CA GLU A 59 6.28 12.55 7.23
C GLU A 59 5.78 11.53 8.26
N ARG A 60 5.06 10.51 7.80
CA ARG A 60 4.49 9.45 8.66
C ARG A 60 4.46 8.12 7.91
N ALA A 61 4.90 7.07 8.58
CA ALA A 61 4.83 5.71 8.08
C ALA A 61 4.10 4.78 9.06
N ILE A 62 3.41 3.78 8.50
CA ILE A 62 2.70 2.74 9.26
C ILE A 62 3.04 1.36 8.72
N ARG A 63 3.02 0.38 9.62
CA ARG A 63 3.11 -1.05 9.33
C ARG A 63 1.72 -1.65 9.28
N ILE A 64 1.43 -2.38 8.22
CA ILE A 64 0.13 -3.01 7.99
C ILE A 64 0.35 -4.51 7.89
N TYR A 65 -0.34 -5.27 8.75
CA TYR A 65 -0.34 -6.73 8.73
C TYR A 65 -1.69 -7.21 8.22
N THR A 66 -1.71 -7.77 7.02
CA THR A 66 -2.93 -8.29 6.39
C THR A 66 -2.67 -9.66 5.74
N ARG A 67 -3.75 -10.40 5.48
CA ARG A 67 -3.70 -11.63 4.66
C ARG A 67 -3.95 -11.34 3.18
N GLU A 68 -4.50 -10.17 2.90
CA GLU A 68 -4.83 -9.71 1.55
C GLU A 68 -3.54 -9.28 0.84
N ASN A 69 -3.44 -9.61 -0.45
CA ASN A 69 -2.33 -9.14 -1.26
C ASN A 69 -2.63 -7.74 -1.80
N LEU A 70 -1.97 -6.73 -1.25
CA LEU A 70 -2.02 -5.34 -1.69
C LEU A 70 -0.91 -5.05 -2.72
N LYS A 71 -1.23 -4.18 -3.69
CA LYS A 71 -0.32 -3.68 -4.72
C LYS A 71 0.59 -2.59 -4.14
N GLN A 72 1.90 -2.69 -4.37
CA GLN A 72 2.89 -1.70 -3.97
C GLN A 72 3.08 -0.66 -5.08
N ALA A 73 3.29 0.60 -4.70
CA ALA A 73 3.70 1.64 -5.64
C ALA A 73 5.13 1.39 -6.14
N GLY A 74 5.36 1.54 -7.45
CA GLY A 74 6.71 1.51 -8.05
C GLY A 74 7.35 0.13 -8.27
N ASN A 75 6.65 -0.99 -8.03
CA ASN A 75 7.23 -2.33 -8.21
C ASN A 75 7.12 -2.90 -9.64
N ASP A 76 6.41 -2.23 -10.56
CA ASP A 76 6.06 -2.81 -11.87
C ASP A 76 6.78 -2.18 -13.07
N GLY A 77 7.96 -1.57 -12.90
CA GLY A 77 8.80 -1.06 -14.00
C GLY A 77 8.17 -0.01 -14.93
N SER A 78 6.89 0.27 -14.75
CA SER A 78 6.08 1.27 -15.39
C SER A 78 5.96 2.42 -14.39
N ASN A 79 6.07 3.65 -14.87
CA ASN A 79 5.86 4.91 -14.14
C ASN A 79 4.47 5.07 -13.50
N SER A 80 3.78 3.98 -13.19
CA SER A 80 2.58 3.95 -12.37
C SER A 80 2.99 4.12 -10.92
N ALA A 81 2.89 5.36 -10.43
CA ALA A 81 2.80 5.68 -9.01
C ALA A 81 1.57 5.03 -8.31
N ASP A 82 0.80 4.21 -9.05
CA ASP A 82 -0.44 3.58 -8.66
C ASP A 82 -0.21 2.32 -7.78
N GLY A 83 0.12 2.56 -6.51
CA GLY A 83 0.00 1.57 -5.43
C GLY A 83 -1.39 1.60 -4.77
N ASP A 84 -1.72 0.56 -4.01
CA ASP A 84 -2.92 0.59 -3.17
C ASP A 84 -2.76 1.66 -2.07
N VAL A 85 -3.87 2.30 -1.67
CA VAL A 85 -3.88 3.32 -0.62
C VAL A 85 -4.77 2.87 0.53
N LEU A 86 -4.21 2.77 1.73
CA LEU A 86 -4.97 2.50 2.96
C LEU A 86 -5.50 3.82 3.53
N ILE A 87 -6.79 3.87 3.87
CA ILE A 87 -7.37 4.96 4.64
C ILE A 87 -7.29 4.60 6.13
N TYR A 88 -6.52 5.39 6.89
CA TYR A 88 -6.34 5.22 8.33
C TYR A 88 -6.39 6.58 9.02
N ASP A 89 -7.27 6.73 10.03
CA ASP A 89 -7.39 7.98 10.79
C ASP A 89 -7.68 9.21 9.90
N ASP A 90 -8.59 9.04 8.93
CA ASP A 90 -8.92 10.03 7.87
C ASP A 90 -7.73 10.46 6.99
N CYS A 91 -6.57 9.83 7.16
CA CYS A 91 -5.38 10.04 6.35
C CYS A 91 -5.20 8.93 5.33
N GLU A 92 -4.60 9.27 4.20
CA GLU A 92 -4.30 8.35 3.12
C GLU A 92 -2.85 7.87 3.22
N PHE A 93 -2.65 6.56 3.16
CA PHE A 93 -1.34 5.93 3.25
C PHE A 93 -1.08 5.06 2.03
N LEU A 94 -0.12 5.46 1.19
CA LEU A 94 0.29 4.72 0.00
C LEU A 94 1.16 3.52 0.40
N ILE A 95 0.78 2.32 -0.06
CA ILE A 95 1.58 1.11 0.14
C ILE A 95 2.86 1.21 -0.71
N ARG A 96 4.02 1.25 -0.04
CA ARG A 96 5.34 1.40 -0.70
C ARG A 96 6.14 0.11 -0.73
N ASP A 97 6.16 -0.63 0.37
CA ASP A 97 7.00 -1.83 0.49
C ASP A 97 6.20 -3.02 1.02
N LYS A 98 6.57 -4.22 0.59
CA LYS A 98 6.00 -5.49 1.05
C LYS A 98 7.13 -6.39 1.52
N SER A 99 7.07 -6.77 2.78
CA SER A 99 7.82 -7.88 3.32
C SER A 99 6.88 -9.07 3.53
N SER A 100 7.17 -10.20 2.88
CA SER A 100 6.47 -11.46 3.17
C SER A 100 6.87 -11.94 4.56
N TRP A 101 5.96 -11.83 5.54
CA TRP A 101 6.15 -12.44 6.86
C TRP A 101 5.50 -13.82 6.86
N GLN A 102 6.30 -14.86 6.59
CA GLN A 102 5.84 -16.24 6.72
C GLN A 102 5.98 -16.69 8.18
N SER A 103 4.92 -16.52 8.97
CA SER A 103 4.76 -17.32 10.19
C SER A 103 4.10 -18.63 9.72
N GLY A 104 4.83 -19.75 9.79
CA GLY A 104 4.69 -20.97 8.98
C GLY A 104 3.37 -21.75 8.97
N ILE A 105 2.24 -21.11 9.29
CA ILE A 105 0.90 -21.70 9.29
C ILE A 105 -0.07 -20.90 8.39
N ILE A 106 0.11 -19.58 8.22
CA ILE A 106 -0.76 -18.73 7.38
C ILE A 106 0.08 -17.62 6.73
N PRO A 107 0.00 -17.41 5.40
CA PRO A 107 0.68 -16.29 4.75
C PRO A 107 0.14 -14.97 5.31
N HIS A 108 1.02 -14.21 5.95
CA HIS A 108 0.74 -12.85 6.36
C HIS A 108 1.70 -11.93 5.60
N TYR A 109 1.13 -10.86 5.06
CA TYR A 109 1.89 -9.82 4.40
C TYR A 109 2.10 -8.68 5.39
N ARG A 110 3.36 -8.28 5.53
CA ARG A 110 3.73 -7.02 6.20
C ARG A 110 3.93 -5.99 5.11
N TYR A 111 3.18 -4.91 5.16
CA TYR A 111 3.35 -3.77 4.28
C TYR A 111 3.87 -2.58 5.07
N LEU A 112 4.69 -1.76 4.41
CA LEU A 112 4.99 -0.42 4.86
C LEU A 112 4.25 0.57 3.97
N ALA A 113 3.53 1.48 4.61
CA ALA A 113 2.79 2.53 3.93
C ALA A 113 3.21 3.90 4.44
N VAL A 114 3.26 4.86 3.54
CA VAL A 114 3.66 6.25 3.82
C VAL A 114 2.47 7.16 3.62
N LYS A 115 2.33 8.14 4.50
CA LYS A 115 1.30 9.17 4.37
C LYS A 115 1.56 9.99 3.10
N ILE A 116 0.49 10.27 2.35
CA ILE A 116 0.46 11.22 1.23
C ILE A 116 -0.25 12.53 1.61
#